data_AF-A0A0M1VUM6-F1
#
_entry.id   AF-A0A0M1VUM6-F1
#
_cell.length_a   1.000
_cell.length_b   1.000
_cell.length_c   1.000
_cell.angle_alpha   90.00
_cell.angle_beta   90.00
_cell.angle_gamma   90.00
#
_symmetry.space_group_name_H-M   'P 1'
#
loop_
_entity.id
_entity.type
_entity.pdbx_description
1 polymer ?
#
loop_
_entity_poly.entity_id
_entity_poly.type
_entity_poly.pdbx_seq_one_letter_code
_entity_poly.pdbx_strand_id
1 'polypeptide(L)'
;MEKNYTDDELEIKFKEILEYYKSMYSPTENPKVTLLGGQPGAGKSGLENLINIKKNYVSISGDDYREYHPRFKEINLEHGREASKYTQQWAAEITEKLIRELRKEKYNLIIEGTLRTAELPLKEASAFKKAGYEVELNVVVVKPEKSRLGTLERYEAMLKQNKVPRMTPKEHHDLVVNNIGNNLEIIYNSKAFDNIKLFDRENNLLYNYKETPDINPKNILEKEFNREWKKEEIKDFKEKWENLIKIMETRKAPVKEISELKNEKEQILERIFKTKEKIKESPWKKKIEKDKSKGLGRG
;
A
#
# COMPACT_ATOMS: atom_id res chain seq x y z
N MET A 1 10.81 -1.57 -22.77
CA MET A 1 10.40 -2.87 -23.34
C MET A 1 9.52 -2.56 -24.52
N GLU A 2 9.68 -3.30 -25.60
CA GLU A 2 8.79 -3.20 -26.76
C GLU A 2 7.39 -3.70 -26.37
N LYS A 3 6.36 -3.13 -26.99
CA LYS A 3 4.97 -3.46 -26.70
C LYS A 3 4.70 -4.92 -27.13
N ASN A 4 4.38 -5.80 -26.19
CA ASN A 4 4.07 -7.20 -26.44
C ASN A 4 2.55 -7.42 -26.66
N TYR A 5 1.85 -6.41 -27.18
CA TYR A 5 0.44 -6.42 -27.55
C TYR A 5 0.09 -5.34 -28.57
N THR A 6 -0.98 -5.59 -29.30
CA THR A 6 -1.51 -4.66 -30.31
C THR A 6 -2.41 -3.61 -29.66
N ASP A 7 -2.58 -2.48 -30.35
CA ASP A 7 -3.51 -1.43 -29.91
C ASP A 7 -4.97 -1.91 -29.94
N ASP A 8 -5.32 -2.78 -30.89
CA ASP A 8 -6.66 -3.37 -31.00
C ASP A 8 -6.98 -4.30 -29.82
N GLU A 9 -6.05 -5.18 -29.42
CA GLU A 9 -6.21 -6.02 -28.23
C GLU A 9 -6.46 -5.17 -26.98
N LEU A 10 -5.70 -4.08 -26.82
CA LEU A 10 -5.85 -3.14 -25.71
C LEU A 10 -7.21 -2.44 -25.75
N GLU A 11 -7.62 -1.93 -26.91
CA GLU A 11 -8.86 -1.18 -27.07
C GLU A 11 -10.10 -2.04 -26.82
N ILE A 12 -10.11 -3.27 -27.34
CA ILE A 12 -11.20 -4.23 -27.10
C ILE A 12 -11.35 -4.47 -25.60
N LYS A 13 -10.25 -4.80 -24.92
CA LYS A 13 -10.32 -5.12 -23.49
C LYS A 13 -10.64 -3.91 -22.62
N PHE A 14 -10.10 -2.75 -22.97
CA PHE A 14 -10.46 -1.49 -22.34
C PHE A 14 -11.97 -1.22 -22.40
N LYS A 15 -12.59 -1.35 -23.59
CA LYS A 15 -14.03 -1.14 -23.76
C LYS A 15 -14.85 -2.13 -22.94
N GLU A 16 -14.49 -3.41 -22.95
CA GLU A 16 -15.19 -4.43 -22.15
C GLU A 16 -15.18 -4.09 -20.65
N ILE A 17 -14.02 -3.69 -20.10
CA ILE A 17 -13.90 -3.31 -18.68
C ILE A 17 -14.68 -2.03 -18.40
N LEU A 18 -14.63 -1.05 -19.30
CA LEU A 18 -15.36 0.21 -19.16
C LEU A 18 -16.88 -0.03 -19.13
N GLU A 19 -17.41 -0.80 -20.08
CA GLU A 19 -18.84 -1.14 -20.13
C GLU A 19 -19.29 -1.93 -18.89
N TYR A 20 -18.45 -2.85 -18.39
CA TYR A 20 -18.70 -3.53 -17.13
C TYR A 20 -18.88 -2.52 -15.98
N TYR A 21 -17.96 -1.56 -15.80
CA TYR A 21 -18.12 -0.54 -14.77
C TYR A 21 -19.35 0.33 -14.99
N LYS A 22 -19.63 0.75 -16.23
CA LYS A 22 -20.80 1.58 -16.55
C LYS A 22 -22.14 0.88 -16.29
N SER A 23 -22.18 -0.45 -16.41
CA SER A 23 -23.38 -1.24 -16.06
C SER A 23 -23.63 -1.36 -14.55
N MET A 24 -22.60 -1.17 -13.73
CA MET A 24 -22.64 -1.40 -12.28
C MET A 24 -22.71 -0.11 -11.46
N TYR A 25 -22.28 1.01 -12.04
CA TYR A 25 -22.17 2.30 -11.36
C TYR A 25 -22.78 3.41 -12.20
N SER A 26 -23.11 4.52 -11.55
CA SER A 26 -23.67 5.71 -12.20
C SER A 26 -22.83 6.95 -11.93
N PRO A 27 -22.78 7.90 -12.88
CA PRO A 27 -22.26 9.24 -12.64
C PRO A 27 -22.96 9.97 -11.49
N THR A 28 -22.33 11.00 -10.96
CA THR A 28 -22.92 11.89 -9.96
C THR A 28 -22.61 13.36 -10.26
N GLU A 29 -23.52 14.26 -9.86
CA GLU A 29 -23.34 15.70 -10.01
C GLU A 29 -22.17 16.25 -9.18
N ASN A 30 -21.89 15.62 -8.04
CA ASN A 30 -20.83 16.01 -7.10
C ASN A 30 -19.83 14.87 -6.95
N PRO A 31 -18.97 14.62 -7.97
CA PRO A 31 -18.13 13.45 -7.99
C PRO A 31 -16.95 13.56 -7.04
N LYS A 32 -16.58 12.41 -6.48
CA LYS A 32 -15.48 12.27 -5.52
C LYS A 32 -14.45 11.27 -6.02
N VAL A 33 -13.18 11.59 -5.84
CA VAL A 33 -12.08 10.65 -6.05
C VAL A 33 -11.30 10.50 -4.76
N THR A 34 -11.02 9.25 -4.40
CA THR A 34 -10.09 8.92 -3.33
C THR A 34 -8.87 8.22 -3.92
N LEU A 35 -7.69 8.83 -3.79
CA LEU A 35 -6.44 8.15 -4.05
C LEU A 35 -6.05 7.34 -2.80
N LEU A 36 -5.74 6.06 -2.97
CA LEU A 36 -5.19 5.25 -1.88
C LEU A 36 -3.67 5.26 -1.90
N GLY A 37 -3.08 5.40 -0.71
CA GLY A 37 -1.64 5.37 -0.50
C GLY A 37 -1.22 4.33 0.53
N GLY A 38 0.05 3.92 0.46
CA GLY A 38 0.63 2.96 1.40
C GLY A 38 1.53 1.95 0.69
N GLN A 39 2.58 1.52 1.38
CA GLN A 39 3.51 0.54 0.84
C GLN A 39 2.82 -0.79 0.46
N PRO A 40 3.42 -1.59 -0.43
CA PRO A 40 2.92 -2.93 -0.72
C PRO A 40 2.70 -3.74 0.57
N GLY A 41 1.60 -4.49 0.66
CA GLY A 41 1.26 -5.28 1.85
C GLY A 41 0.76 -4.47 3.05
N ALA A 42 0.57 -3.14 2.92
CA ALA A 42 0.05 -2.32 4.02
C ALA A 42 -1.40 -2.65 4.44
N GLY A 43 -2.19 -3.23 3.53
CA GLY A 43 -3.60 -3.56 3.80
C GLY A 43 -4.61 -2.59 3.20
N LYS A 44 -4.26 -1.87 2.13
CA LYS A 44 -5.11 -0.89 1.44
C LYS A 44 -6.51 -1.40 1.10
N SER A 45 -6.66 -2.68 0.73
CA SER A 45 -7.97 -3.29 0.43
C SER A 45 -8.95 -3.23 1.60
N GLY A 46 -8.46 -3.26 2.86
CA GLY A 46 -9.32 -3.09 4.04
C GLY A 46 -9.93 -1.68 4.11
N LEU A 47 -9.15 -0.66 3.76
CA LEU A 47 -9.59 0.72 3.71
C LEU A 47 -10.49 1.00 2.49
N GLU A 48 -10.15 0.42 1.34
CA GLU A 48 -10.98 0.45 0.14
C GLU A 48 -12.39 -0.09 0.42
N ASN A 49 -12.49 -1.25 1.08
CA ASN A 49 -13.76 -1.85 1.45
C ASN A 49 -14.57 -0.97 2.43
N LEU A 50 -13.89 -0.29 3.36
CA LEU A 50 -14.55 0.66 4.27
C LEU A 50 -15.12 1.86 3.49
N ILE A 51 -14.32 2.45 2.59
CA ILE A 51 -14.74 3.61 1.79
C ILE A 51 -15.89 3.22 0.84
N ASN A 52 -15.80 2.05 0.21
CA ASN A 52 -16.75 1.59 -0.79
C ASN A 52 -17.86 0.68 -0.22
N ILE A 53 -18.16 0.76 1.08
CA ILE A 53 -19.19 -0.09 1.71
C ILE A 53 -20.57 0.03 1.05
N LYS A 54 -20.88 1.22 0.52
CA LYS A 54 -22.13 1.50 -0.21
C LYS A 54 -22.07 1.11 -1.69
N LYS A 55 -20.92 0.64 -2.19
CA LYS A 55 -20.67 0.28 -3.59
C LYS A 55 -21.02 1.39 -4.58
N ASN A 56 -20.62 2.61 -4.25
CA ASN A 56 -20.86 3.80 -5.07
C ASN A 56 -19.62 4.28 -5.83
N TYR A 57 -18.46 3.66 -5.59
CA TYR A 57 -17.20 4.01 -6.24
C TYR A 57 -16.77 2.90 -7.19
N VAL A 58 -16.29 3.28 -8.37
CA VAL A 58 -15.50 2.39 -9.21
C VAL A 58 -14.10 2.31 -8.61
N SER A 59 -13.68 1.10 -8.21
CA SER A 59 -12.31 0.87 -7.75
C SER A 59 -11.41 0.49 -8.92
N ILE A 60 -10.30 1.20 -9.04
CA ILE A 60 -9.30 1.05 -10.10
C ILE A 60 -7.96 0.70 -9.46
N SER A 61 -7.52 -0.53 -9.65
CA SER A 61 -6.17 -0.98 -9.30
C SER A 61 -5.48 -1.52 -10.54
N GLY A 62 -4.34 -0.92 -10.91
CA GLY A 62 -3.63 -1.33 -12.12
C GLY A 62 -3.17 -2.79 -12.08
N ASP A 63 -2.97 -3.35 -10.89
CA ASP A 63 -2.57 -4.75 -10.76
C ASP A 63 -3.68 -5.74 -11.17
N ASP A 64 -4.95 -5.35 -11.05
CA ASP A 64 -6.09 -6.17 -11.45
C ASP A 64 -6.15 -6.35 -12.97
N TYR A 65 -5.70 -5.35 -13.74
CA TYR A 65 -5.81 -5.41 -15.20
C TYR A 65 -4.75 -6.27 -15.89
N ARG A 66 -3.74 -6.75 -15.13
CA ARG A 66 -2.67 -7.58 -15.68
C ARG A 66 -3.20 -8.90 -16.22
N GLU A 67 -4.17 -9.51 -15.55
CA GLU A 67 -4.73 -10.82 -15.94
C GLU A 67 -5.49 -10.77 -17.26
N TYR A 68 -5.92 -9.56 -17.68
CA TYR A 68 -6.56 -9.36 -18.97
C TYR A 68 -5.59 -9.21 -20.14
N HIS A 69 -4.28 -9.26 -19.90
CA HIS A 69 -3.30 -9.28 -20.98
C HIS A 69 -3.54 -10.51 -21.88
N PRO A 70 -3.57 -10.36 -23.22
CA PRO A 70 -3.89 -11.46 -24.16
C PRO A 70 -2.98 -12.68 -23.98
N ARG A 71 -1.70 -12.45 -23.67
CA ARG A 71 -0.68 -13.48 -23.40
C ARG A 71 -0.40 -13.71 -21.92
N PHE A 72 -1.32 -13.37 -21.00
CA PHE A 72 -1.06 -13.44 -19.55
C PHE A 72 -0.58 -14.83 -19.09
N LYS A 73 -1.23 -15.90 -19.55
CA LYS A 73 -0.86 -17.27 -19.16
C LYS A 73 0.55 -17.65 -19.61
N GLU A 74 0.89 -17.37 -20.87
CA GLU A 74 2.21 -17.65 -21.45
C GLU A 74 3.32 -16.90 -20.71
N ILE A 75 3.13 -15.59 -20.50
CA ILE A 75 4.06 -14.73 -19.74
C ILE A 75 4.32 -15.29 -18.33
N ASN A 76 3.28 -15.79 -17.67
CA ASN A 76 3.43 -16.36 -16.33
C ASN A 76 4.11 -17.73 -16.33
N LEU A 77 3.84 -18.57 -17.33
CA LEU A 77 4.53 -19.85 -17.48
C LEU A 77 6.02 -19.66 -17.76
N GLU A 78 6.37 -18.69 -18.61
CA GLU A 78 7.74 -18.42 -19.02
C GLU A 78 8.56 -17.70 -17.95
N HIS A 79 7.98 -16.68 -17.31
CA HIS A 79 8.74 -15.76 -16.44
C HIS A 79 8.41 -15.88 -14.95
N GLY A 80 7.37 -16.64 -14.56
CA GLY A 80 7.01 -16.88 -13.17
C GLY A 80 6.93 -15.59 -12.34
N ARG A 81 7.82 -15.44 -11.35
CA ARG A 81 7.86 -14.26 -10.46
C ARG A 81 8.13 -12.95 -11.17
N GLU A 82 8.79 -12.99 -12.33
CA GLU A 82 9.16 -11.82 -13.12
C GLU A 82 8.09 -11.40 -14.14
N ALA A 83 7.01 -12.17 -14.28
CA ALA A 83 5.90 -11.92 -15.22
C ALA A 83 5.29 -10.52 -15.13
N SER A 84 5.33 -9.92 -13.94
CA SER A 84 4.83 -8.56 -13.73
C SER A 84 5.56 -7.49 -14.55
N LYS A 85 6.82 -7.71 -14.93
CA LYS A 85 7.58 -6.79 -15.80
C LYS A 85 6.98 -6.71 -17.19
N TYR A 86 6.53 -7.85 -17.73
CA TYR A 86 5.99 -7.98 -19.09
C TYR A 86 4.53 -7.56 -19.22
N THR A 87 3.81 -7.39 -18.11
CA THR A 87 2.41 -6.95 -18.08
C THR A 87 2.24 -5.52 -17.56
N GLN A 88 3.33 -4.87 -17.15
CA GLN A 88 3.28 -3.55 -16.52
C GLN A 88 2.75 -2.47 -17.47
N GLN A 89 3.20 -2.47 -18.73
CA GLN A 89 2.78 -1.46 -19.70
C GLN A 89 1.28 -1.59 -20.01
N TRP A 90 0.80 -2.81 -20.24
CA TRP A 90 -0.62 -3.11 -20.46
C TRP A 90 -1.50 -2.62 -19.31
N ALA A 91 -1.13 -3.00 -18.09
CA ALA A 91 -1.85 -2.60 -16.89
C ALA A 91 -1.91 -1.07 -16.75
N ALA A 92 -0.79 -0.38 -17.02
CA ALA A 92 -0.74 1.08 -16.95
C ALA A 92 -1.63 1.73 -18.01
N GLU A 93 -1.57 1.27 -19.28
CA GLU A 93 -2.39 1.84 -20.37
C GLU A 93 -3.90 1.65 -20.13
N ILE A 94 -4.34 0.46 -19.68
CA ILE A 94 -5.74 0.22 -19.30
C ILE A 94 -6.15 1.15 -18.15
N THR A 95 -5.33 1.23 -17.09
CA THR A 95 -5.59 2.09 -15.92
C THR A 95 -5.77 3.55 -16.32
N GLU A 96 -4.85 4.08 -17.11
CA GLU A 96 -4.88 5.49 -17.53
C GLU A 96 -6.11 5.80 -18.40
N LYS A 97 -6.48 4.90 -19.31
CA LYS A 97 -7.69 5.04 -20.15
C LYS A 97 -8.97 5.03 -19.30
N LEU A 98 -9.08 4.08 -18.35
CA LEU A 98 -10.24 3.98 -17.46
C LEU A 98 -10.39 5.23 -16.58
N ILE A 99 -9.31 5.66 -15.92
CA ILE A 99 -9.30 6.89 -15.11
C ILE A 99 -9.76 8.08 -15.95
N ARG A 100 -9.24 8.22 -17.18
CA ARG A 100 -9.59 9.35 -18.06
C ARG A 100 -11.07 9.37 -18.43
N GLU A 101 -11.62 8.27 -18.94
CA GLU A 101 -13.01 8.24 -19.38
C GLU A 101 -13.99 8.35 -18.20
N LEU A 102 -13.75 7.61 -17.12
CA LEU A 102 -14.63 7.67 -15.95
C LEU A 102 -14.57 9.03 -15.24
N ARG A 103 -13.42 9.72 -15.25
CA ARG A 103 -13.30 11.11 -14.78
C ARG A 103 -14.13 12.07 -15.64
N LYS A 104 -14.03 11.93 -16.97
CA LYS A 104 -14.79 12.77 -17.91
C LYS A 104 -16.29 12.64 -17.67
N GLU A 105 -16.74 11.43 -17.37
CA GLU A 105 -18.15 11.10 -17.15
C GLU A 105 -18.62 11.23 -15.70
N LYS A 106 -17.81 11.78 -14.78
CA LYS A 106 -18.23 12.12 -13.40
C LYS A 106 -18.59 10.92 -12.52
N TYR A 107 -17.92 9.79 -12.69
CA TYR A 107 -18.02 8.65 -11.77
C TYR A 107 -17.25 8.93 -10.47
N ASN A 108 -17.74 8.42 -9.33
CA ASN A 108 -16.96 8.36 -8.11
C ASN A 108 -15.87 7.29 -8.24
N LEU A 109 -14.63 7.61 -7.89
CA LEU A 109 -13.49 6.73 -8.11
C LEU A 109 -12.68 6.47 -6.83
N ILE A 110 -12.22 5.24 -6.67
CA ILE A 110 -11.10 4.90 -5.78
C ILE A 110 -9.96 4.45 -6.67
N ILE A 111 -8.79 5.07 -6.54
CA ILE A 111 -7.63 4.76 -7.37
C ILE A 111 -6.51 4.25 -6.46
N GLU A 112 -6.13 2.98 -6.63
CA GLU A 112 -5.07 2.38 -5.83
C GLU A 112 -3.69 2.88 -6.29
N GLY A 113 -2.90 3.38 -5.34
CA GLY A 113 -1.50 3.71 -5.54
C GLY A 113 -0.63 3.25 -4.37
N THR A 114 0.68 3.39 -4.56
CA THR A 114 1.68 3.12 -3.51
C THR A 114 2.28 4.38 -2.91
N LEU A 115 2.03 5.57 -3.49
CA LEU A 115 2.75 6.81 -3.20
C LEU A 115 4.28 6.66 -3.34
N ARG A 116 4.74 5.88 -4.33
CA ARG A 116 6.16 5.75 -4.65
C ARG A 116 6.82 7.08 -5.04
N THR A 117 6.07 7.96 -5.69
CA THR A 117 6.43 9.36 -5.97
C THR A 117 5.28 10.28 -5.58
N ALA A 118 5.56 11.56 -5.36
CA ALA A 118 4.53 12.58 -5.16
C ALA A 118 3.91 13.07 -6.47
N GLU A 119 4.65 13.00 -7.59
CA GLU A 119 4.27 13.60 -8.87
C GLU A 119 2.97 13.02 -9.43
N LEU A 120 2.83 11.69 -9.43
CA LEU A 120 1.67 11.03 -10.01
C LEU A 120 0.37 11.37 -9.24
N PRO A 121 0.30 11.24 -7.89
CA PRO A 121 -0.84 11.71 -7.12
C PRO A 121 -1.17 13.20 -7.34
N LEU A 122 -0.16 14.06 -7.45
CA LEU A 122 -0.38 15.50 -7.68
C LEU A 122 -0.93 15.79 -9.08
N LYS A 123 -0.42 15.07 -10.10
CA LYS A 123 -0.94 15.14 -11.47
C LYS A 123 -2.40 14.71 -11.52
N GLU A 124 -2.74 13.59 -10.87
CA GLU A 124 -4.12 13.12 -10.81
C GLU A 124 -5.01 14.09 -10.04
N ALA A 125 -4.58 14.56 -8.86
CA ALA A 125 -5.32 15.56 -8.09
C ALA A 125 -5.64 16.79 -8.94
N SER A 126 -4.64 17.36 -9.63
CA SER A 126 -4.85 18.50 -10.52
C SER A 126 -5.88 18.22 -11.62
N ALA A 127 -5.79 17.05 -12.26
CA ALA A 127 -6.69 16.68 -13.35
C ALA A 127 -8.13 16.44 -12.86
N PHE A 128 -8.31 15.85 -11.68
CA PHE A 128 -9.62 15.69 -11.03
C PHE A 128 -10.22 17.01 -10.54
N LYS A 129 -9.41 17.90 -9.94
CA LYS A 129 -9.88 19.24 -9.55
C LYS A 129 -10.36 20.04 -10.75
N LYS A 130 -9.63 20.01 -11.88
CA LYS A 130 -10.08 20.64 -13.15
C LYS A 130 -11.37 20.03 -13.68
N ALA A 131 -11.60 18.75 -13.41
CA ALA A 131 -12.85 18.07 -13.71
C ALA A 131 -13.92 18.26 -12.61
N GLY A 132 -13.77 19.18 -11.66
CA GLY A 132 -14.81 19.50 -10.66
C GLY A 132 -15.03 18.43 -9.59
N TYR A 133 -14.03 17.60 -9.29
CA TYR A 133 -14.11 16.58 -8.24
C TYR A 133 -13.72 17.14 -6.86
N GLU A 134 -14.30 16.56 -5.81
CA GLU A 134 -13.67 16.52 -4.48
C GLU A 134 -12.57 15.44 -4.50
N VAL A 135 -11.35 15.80 -4.10
CA VAL A 135 -10.16 14.95 -4.18
C VAL A 135 -9.61 14.67 -2.78
N GLU A 136 -9.67 13.42 -2.35
CA GLU A 136 -9.08 12.95 -1.09
C GLU A 136 -7.86 12.05 -1.33
N LEU A 137 -6.89 12.10 -0.41
CA LEU A 137 -5.82 11.11 -0.29
C LEU A 137 -5.98 10.34 1.01
N ASN A 138 -6.15 9.02 0.93
CA ASN A 138 -6.31 8.15 2.08
C ASN A 138 -5.14 7.15 2.14
N VAL A 139 -4.33 7.21 3.20
CA VAL A 139 -3.08 6.45 3.34
C VAL A 139 -3.18 5.44 4.46
N VAL A 140 -2.84 4.18 4.19
CA VAL A 140 -2.68 3.17 5.25
C VAL A 140 -1.26 3.27 5.81
N VAL A 141 -1.17 3.48 7.12
CA VAL A 141 0.07 3.60 7.87
C VAL A 141 0.27 2.33 8.68
N VAL A 142 1.34 1.61 8.38
CA VAL A 142 1.71 0.40 9.10
C VAL A 142 3.21 0.27 9.15
N LYS A 143 3.73 -0.38 10.19
CA LYS A 143 5.14 -0.72 10.31
C LYS A 143 5.68 -1.43 9.03
N PRO A 144 6.87 -1.04 8.54
CA PRO A 144 7.51 -1.67 7.38
C PRO A 144 7.63 -3.20 7.48
N GLU A 145 7.90 -3.73 8.67
CA GLU A 145 8.06 -5.16 8.90
C GLU A 145 6.74 -5.92 8.72
N LYS A 146 5.62 -5.34 9.18
CA LYS A 146 4.27 -5.92 9.02
C LYS A 146 3.81 -5.92 7.57
N SER A 147 4.11 -4.85 6.85
CA SER A 147 3.76 -4.73 5.42
C SER A 147 4.60 -5.68 4.58
N ARG A 148 5.88 -5.83 4.88
CA ARG A 148 6.74 -6.85 4.25
C ARG A 148 6.17 -8.26 4.42
N LEU A 149 5.83 -8.65 5.65
CA LEU A 149 5.16 -9.94 5.90
C LEU A 149 3.86 -10.06 5.10
N GLY A 150 3.04 -9.00 5.06
CA GLY A 150 1.80 -8.97 4.27
C GLY A 150 2.02 -9.21 2.76
N THR A 151 3.14 -8.77 2.20
CA THR A 151 3.46 -9.08 0.78
C THR A 151 3.69 -10.57 0.54
N LEU A 152 4.31 -11.26 1.51
CA LEU A 152 4.64 -12.68 1.45
C LEU A 152 3.39 -13.53 1.70
N GLU A 153 2.59 -13.17 2.72
CA GLU A 153 1.30 -13.81 3.00
C GLU A 153 0.36 -13.74 1.79
N ARG A 154 0.30 -12.59 1.11
CA ARG A 154 -0.52 -12.44 -0.11
C ARG A 154 -0.05 -13.38 -1.22
N TYR A 155 1.26 -13.50 -1.43
CA TYR A 155 1.82 -14.39 -2.45
C TYR A 155 1.41 -15.85 -2.19
N GLU A 156 1.56 -16.33 -0.96
CA GLU A 156 1.17 -17.69 -0.58
C GLU A 156 -0.35 -17.91 -0.63
N ALA A 157 -1.15 -16.90 -0.26
CA ALA A 157 -2.61 -16.97 -0.37
C ALA A 157 -3.08 -17.10 -1.82
N MET A 158 -2.43 -16.41 -2.76
CA MET A 158 -2.74 -16.52 -4.19
C MET A 158 -2.40 -17.91 -4.74
N LEU A 159 -1.24 -18.47 -4.37
CA LEU A 159 -0.87 -19.85 -4.72
C LEU A 159 -1.91 -20.86 -4.22
N LYS A 160 -2.34 -20.73 -2.96
CA LYS A 160 -3.35 -21.62 -2.37
C LYS A 160 -4.70 -21.56 -3.09
N GLN A 161 -5.05 -20.41 -3.69
CA GLN A 161 -6.27 -20.22 -4.45
C GLN A 161 -6.15 -20.68 -5.92
N ASN A 162 -5.03 -21.31 -6.32
CA ASN A 162 -4.70 -21.61 -7.71
C ASN A 162 -4.75 -20.37 -8.63
N LYS A 163 -4.51 -19.19 -8.06
CA LYS A 163 -4.36 -17.95 -8.81
C LYS A 163 -2.88 -17.75 -9.13
N VAL A 164 -2.60 -17.05 -10.23
CA VAL A 164 -1.25 -16.66 -10.59
C VAL A 164 -0.74 -15.64 -9.57
N PRO A 165 0.26 -15.98 -8.72
CA PRO A 165 0.70 -15.08 -7.66
C PRO A 165 1.61 -14.00 -8.23
N ARG A 166 1.48 -12.79 -7.71
CA ARG A 166 2.42 -11.71 -8.03
C ARG A 166 3.33 -11.47 -6.84
N MET A 167 4.60 -11.82 -7.02
CA MET A 167 5.61 -11.48 -6.01
C MET A 167 5.83 -9.97 -6.01
N THR A 168 5.95 -9.39 -4.82
CA THR A 168 6.49 -8.04 -4.66
C THR A 168 7.95 -8.16 -4.24
N PRO A 169 8.91 -7.85 -5.13
CA PRO A 169 10.31 -7.78 -4.77
C PRO A 169 10.51 -6.87 -3.55
N LYS A 170 11.40 -7.28 -2.66
CA LYS A 170 11.64 -6.57 -1.40
C LYS A 170 12.14 -5.15 -1.66
N GLU A 171 12.93 -4.97 -2.71
CA GLU A 171 13.50 -3.70 -3.13
C GLU A 171 12.40 -2.70 -3.52
N HIS A 172 11.33 -3.17 -4.18
CA HIS A 172 10.19 -2.33 -4.51
C HIS A 172 9.38 -1.94 -3.28
N HIS A 173 9.21 -2.86 -2.33
CA HIS A 173 8.58 -2.56 -1.04
C HIS A 173 9.39 -1.50 -0.28
N ASP A 174 10.69 -1.74 -0.10
CA ASP A 174 11.56 -0.90 0.71
C ASP A 174 11.75 0.49 0.10
N LEU A 175 11.81 0.59 -1.22
CA LEU A 175 11.84 1.88 -1.90
C LEU A 175 10.61 2.74 -1.57
N VAL A 176 9.41 2.15 -1.49
CA VAL A 176 8.21 2.88 -1.09
C VAL A 176 8.29 3.26 0.39
N VAL A 177 8.69 2.34 1.26
CA VAL A 177 8.87 2.62 2.70
C VAL A 177 9.81 3.80 2.93
N ASN A 178 10.92 3.86 2.22
CA ASN A 178 11.94 4.91 2.39
C ASN A 178 11.46 6.28 1.87
N ASN A 179 10.58 6.30 0.87
CA ASN A 179 10.18 7.53 0.18
C ASN A 179 8.81 8.08 0.62
N ILE A 180 7.91 7.22 1.13
CA ILE A 180 6.51 7.59 1.36
C ILE A 180 6.35 8.77 2.31
N GLY A 181 7.18 8.88 3.35
CA GLY A 181 7.15 10.02 4.29
C GLY A 181 7.45 11.36 3.59
N ASN A 182 8.53 11.41 2.80
CA ASN A 182 8.90 12.61 2.03
C ASN A 182 7.86 12.95 0.96
N ASN A 183 7.35 11.93 0.25
CA ASN A 183 6.30 12.15 -0.74
C ASN A 183 5.01 12.70 -0.12
N LEU A 184 4.64 12.20 1.06
CA LEU A 184 3.46 12.64 1.79
C LEU A 184 3.61 14.09 2.27
N GLU A 185 4.80 14.50 2.70
CA GLU A 185 5.13 15.89 3.02
C GLU A 185 5.05 16.81 1.79
N ILE A 186 5.59 16.40 0.64
CA ILE A 186 5.46 17.14 -0.62
C ILE A 186 3.98 17.32 -1.00
N ILE A 187 3.18 16.25 -0.89
CA ILE A 187 1.75 16.29 -1.17
C ILE A 187 1.01 17.21 -0.20
N TYR A 188 1.33 17.14 1.09
CA TYR A 188 0.74 18.01 2.11
C TYR A 188 1.06 19.49 1.88
N ASN A 189 2.29 19.79 1.45
CA ASN A 189 2.74 21.16 1.19
C ASN A 189 2.17 21.74 -0.11
N SER A 190 1.79 20.91 -1.08
CA SER A 190 1.20 21.37 -2.35
C SER A 190 -0.22 21.92 -2.20
N LYS A 191 -0.93 21.53 -1.12
CA LYS A 191 -2.34 21.86 -0.87
C LYS A 191 -3.27 21.45 -2.02
N ALA A 192 -2.88 20.46 -2.82
CA ALA A 192 -3.63 20.01 -3.99
C ALA A 192 -4.86 19.13 -3.65
N PHE A 193 -4.91 18.56 -2.45
CA PHE A 193 -5.98 17.67 -1.99
C PHE A 193 -6.94 18.41 -1.06
N ASP A 194 -8.24 18.15 -1.20
CA ASP A 194 -9.28 18.69 -0.33
C ASP A 194 -9.19 18.07 1.08
N ASN A 195 -8.72 16.82 1.17
CA ASN A 195 -8.39 16.18 2.43
C ASN A 195 -7.27 15.15 2.30
N ILE A 196 -6.51 14.96 3.38
CA ILE A 196 -5.54 13.87 3.55
C ILE A 196 -5.90 13.15 4.84
N LYS A 197 -6.13 11.84 4.78
CA LYS A 197 -6.43 11.01 5.95
C LYS A 197 -5.44 9.86 6.05
N LEU A 198 -4.97 9.58 7.26
CA LEU A 198 -4.14 8.41 7.54
C LEU A 198 -4.92 7.44 8.42
N PHE A 199 -4.83 6.16 8.11
CA PHE A 199 -5.50 5.08 8.82
C PHE A 199 -4.49 4.03 9.26
N ASP A 200 -4.73 3.36 10.40
CA ASP A 200 -4.03 2.12 10.69
C ASP A 200 -4.60 0.94 9.87
N ARG A 201 -4.05 -0.25 10.05
CA ARG A 201 -4.45 -1.44 9.29
C ARG A 201 -5.84 -1.96 9.70
N GLU A 202 -6.31 -1.55 10.87
CA GLU A 202 -7.62 -1.84 11.45
C GLU A 202 -8.67 -0.79 11.05
N ASN A 203 -8.31 0.14 10.16
CA ASN A 203 -9.12 1.24 9.66
C ASN A 203 -9.48 2.33 10.70
N ASN A 204 -8.75 2.43 11.81
CA ASN A 204 -8.89 3.56 12.72
C ASN A 204 -8.26 4.80 12.11
N LEU A 205 -8.95 5.93 12.18
CA LEU A 205 -8.45 7.23 11.71
C LEU A 205 -7.36 7.76 12.64
N LEU A 206 -6.15 7.95 12.12
CA LEU A 206 -4.99 8.47 12.86
C LEU A 206 -4.76 9.97 12.64
N TYR A 207 -5.22 10.49 11.50
CA TYR A 207 -5.02 11.87 11.08
C TYR A 207 -6.08 12.29 10.07
N ASN A 208 -6.53 13.54 10.17
CA ASN A 208 -7.43 14.19 9.23
C ASN A 208 -6.95 15.63 8.99
N TYR A 209 -6.54 15.94 7.76
CA TYR A 209 -6.02 17.26 7.40
C TYR A 209 -7.02 18.38 7.66
N LYS A 210 -8.33 18.15 7.41
CA LYS A 210 -9.37 19.15 7.68
C LYS A 210 -9.50 19.49 9.18
N GLU A 211 -9.16 18.56 10.07
CA GLU A 211 -9.24 18.76 11.52
C GLU A 211 -7.94 19.31 12.11
N THR A 212 -6.79 18.96 11.51
CA THR A 212 -5.45 19.31 12.03
C THR A 212 -4.53 19.81 10.92
N PRO A 213 -4.87 20.94 10.25
CA PRO A 213 -4.20 21.37 9.03
C PRO A 213 -2.73 21.75 9.24
N ASP A 214 -2.33 22.14 10.45
CA ASP A 214 -0.96 22.55 10.79
C ASP A 214 -0.02 21.38 11.12
N ILE A 215 -0.57 20.16 11.24
CA ILE A 215 0.23 18.97 11.53
C ILE A 215 0.60 18.30 10.20
N ASN A 216 1.90 18.21 9.94
CA ASN A 216 2.42 17.48 8.78
C ASN A 216 2.18 15.97 8.93
N PRO A 217 1.47 15.31 7.99
CA PRO A 217 1.13 13.89 8.07
C PRO A 217 2.35 12.96 8.04
N LYS A 218 3.51 13.42 7.54
CA LYS A 218 4.78 12.67 7.66
C LYS A 218 5.11 12.33 9.10
N ASN A 219 4.85 13.23 10.05
CA ASN A 219 5.12 13.02 11.47
C ASN A 219 4.30 11.85 12.04
N ILE A 220 3.06 11.69 11.57
CA ILE A 220 2.17 10.60 11.99
C ILE A 220 2.68 9.27 11.45
N LEU A 221 3.11 9.25 10.19
CA LEU A 221 3.70 8.07 9.55
C LEU A 221 5.01 7.65 10.22
N GLU A 222 5.93 8.59 10.45
CA GLU A 222 7.22 8.32 11.09
C GLU A 222 7.05 7.87 12.54
N LYS A 223 6.05 8.40 13.26
CA LYS A 223 5.71 7.94 14.61
C LYS A 223 5.29 6.46 14.59
N GLU A 224 4.45 6.04 13.66
CA GLU A 224 4.04 4.63 13.56
C GLU A 224 5.21 3.73 13.13
N PHE A 225 6.03 4.17 12.19
CA PHE A 225 7.21 3.41 11.75
C PHE A 225 8.17 3.17 12.93
N ASN A 226 8.42 4.20 13.73
CA ASN A 226 9.46 4.19 14.76
C ASN A 226 8.98 3.84 16.18
N ARG A 227 7.67 3.81 16.47
CA ARG A 227 7.19 3.49 17.82
C ARG A 227 7.67 2.10 18.27
N GLU A 228 7.78 1.92 19.58
CA GLU A 228 8.04 0.59 20.14
C GLU A 228 6.94 -0.41 19.77
N TRP A 229 7.35 -1.65 19.57
CA TRP A 229 6.44 -2.77 19.38
C TRP A 229 5.81 -3.18 20.71
N LYS A 230 4.49 -3.42 20.70
CA LYS A 230 3.79 -3.99 21.87
C LYS A 230 4.15 -5.47 22.02
N LYS A 231 4.10 -6.01 23.24
CA LYS A 231 4.49 -7.42 23.50
C LYS A 231 3.59 -8.39 22.71
N GLU A 232 2.30 -8.10 22.71
CA GLU A 232 1.26 -8.87 22.02
C GLU A 232 1.46 -8.80 20.51
N GLU A 233 1.85 -7.64 20.00
CA GLU A 233 2.15 -7.40 18.58
C GLU A 233 3.37 -8.22 18.10
N ILE A 234 4.41 -8.34 18.94
CA ILE A 234 5.57 -9.19 18.64
C ILE A 234 5.17 -10.67 18.61
N LYS A 235 4.30 -11.10 19.53
CA LYS A 235 3.80 -12.47 19.59
C LYS A 235 3.02 -12.82 18.32
N ASP A 236 2.01 -12.03 17.96
CA ASP A 236 1.21 -12.21 16.73
C ASP A 236 2.11 -12.20 15.48
N PHE A 237 3.08 -11.28 15.42
CA PHE A 237 4.01 -11.22 14.29
C PHE A 237 4.84 -12.49 14.15
N LYS A 238 5.36 -13.05 15.25
CA LYS A 238 6.12 -14.32 15.23
C LYS A 238 5.25 -15.48 14.77
N GLU A 239 4.02 -15.57 15.29
CA GLU A 239 3.06 -16.63 14.92
C GLU A 239 2.72 -16.57 13.42
N LYS A 240 2.52 -15.37 12.86
CA LYS A 240 2.29 -15.22 11.42
C LYS A 240 3.46 -15.66 10.56
N TRP A 241 4.70 -15.35 10.95
CA TRP A 241 5.89 -15.85 10.27
C TRP A 241 6.01 -17.38 10.32
N GLU A 242 5.69 -17.99 11.46
CA GLU A 242 5.71 -19.45 11.62
C GLU A 242 4.66 -20.12 10.75
N ASN A 243 3.45 -19.55 10.72
CA ASN A 243 2.39 -20.01 9.83
C ASN A 243 2.78 -19.88 8.35
N LEU A 244 3.41 -18.78 7.94
CA LEU A 244 3.89 -18.59 6.58
C LEU A 244 4.91 -19.66 6.18
N ILE A 245 5.91 -19.93 7.04
CA ILE A 245 6.92 -20.97 6.83
C ILE A 245 6.24 -22.34 6.70
N LYS A 246 5.29 -22.65 7.59
CA LYS A 246 4.54 -23.92 7.56
C LYS A 246 3.75 -24.09 6.27
N ILE A 247 3.13 -23.01 5.75
CA ILE A 247 2.44 -23.03 4.46
C ILE A 247 3.42 -23.39 3.33
N MET A 248 4.60 -22.76 3.32
CA MET A 248 5.64 -23.03 2.32
C MET A 248 6.18 -24.46 2.39
N GLU A 249 6.42 -24.98 3.59
CA GLU A 249 6.83 -26.38 3.81
C GLU A 249 5.74 -27.35 3.34
N THR A 250 4.46 -27.05 3.62
CA THR A 250 3.31 -27.89 3.22
C THR A 250 3.17 -27.97 1.70
N ARG A 251 3.35 -26.85 0.99
CA ARG A 251 3.32 -26.84 -0.49
C ARG A 251 4.62 -27.35 -1.13
N LYS A 252 5.59 -27.82 -0.32
CA LYS A 252 6.91 -28.28 -0.76
C LYS A 252 7.67 -27.23 -1.57
N ALA A 253 7.68 -25.98 -1.08
CA ALA A 253 8.50 -24.92 -1.65
C ALA A 253 9.98 -25.33 -1.71
N PRO A 254 10.77 -24.83 -2.69
CA PRO A 254 12.21 -25.08 -2.75
C PRO A 254 12.92 -24.79 -1.43
N VAL A 255 13.82 -25.67 -1.01
CA VAL A 255 14.55 -25.56 0.27
C VAL A 255 15.26 -24.21 0.41
N LYS A 256 15.85 -23.72 -0.69
CA LYS A 256 16.49 -22.40 -0.75
C LYS A 256 15.52 -21.27 -0.41
N GLU A 257 14.30 -21.31 -0.93
CA GLU A 257 13.27 -20.28 -0.69
C GLU A 257 12.86 -20.23 0.79
N ILE A 258 12.68 -21.40 1.42
CA ILE A 258 12.35 -21.50 2.85
C ILE A 258 13.52 -21.01 3.72
N SER A 259 14.75 -21.34 3.34
CA SER A 259 15.96 -20.90 4.06
C SER A 259 16.14 -19.39 4.00
N GLU A 260 15.95 -18.77 2.82
CA GLU A 260 15.98 -17.32 2.64
C GLU A 260 14.89 -16.63 3.48
N LEU A 261 13.68 -17.19 3.51
CA LEU A 261 12.59 -16.67 4.32
C LEU A 261 12.89 -16.73 5.83
N LYS A 262 13.47 -17.85 6.31
CA LYS A 262 13.87 -18.01 7.73
C LYS A 262 14.94 -16.99 8.12
N ASN A 263 15.93 -16.77 7.27
CA ASN A 263 16.95 -15.72 7.48
C ASN A 263 16.32 -14.31 7.49
N GLU A 264 15.39 -14.01 6.57
CA GLU A 264 14.68 -12.72 6.56
C GLU A 264 13.89 -12.50 7.87
N LYS A 265 13.20 -13.53 8.37
CA LYS A 265 12.50 -13.50 9.67
C LYS A 265 13.45 -13.12 10.81
N GLU A 266 14.60 -13.80 10.91
CA GLU A 266 15.59 -13.57 11.97
C GLU A 266 16.13 -12.14 11.94
N GLN A 267 16.53 -11.65 10.76
CA GLN A 267 17.03 -10.28 10.58
C GLN A 267 16.00 -9.22 10.95
N ILE A 268 14.71 -9.46 10.68
CA ILE A 268 13.64 -8.55 11.07
C ILE A 268 13.44 -8.57 12.59
N LEU A 269 13.38 -9.75 13.20
CA LEU A 269 13.20 -9.89 14.65
C LEU A 269 14.37 -9.26 15.41
N GLU A 270 15.61 -9.48 14.98
CA GLU A 270 16.77 -8.81 15.56
C GLU A 270 16.65 -7.29 15.54
N ARG A 271 16.20 -6.71 14.42
CA ARG A 271 15.99 -5.25 14.31
C ARG A 271 14.94 -4.76 15.30
N ILE A 272 13.83 -5.49 15.43
CA ILE A 272 12.77 -5.18 16.40
C ILE A 272 13.32 -5.19 17.84
N PHE A 273 14.17 -6.16 18.19
CA PHE A 273 14.77 -6.26 19.52
C PHE A 273 15.88 -5.23 19.76
N LYS A 274 16.74 -4.94 18.79
CA LYS A 274 17.80 -3.91 18.89
C LYS A 274 17.23 -2.50 19.07
N THR A 275 16.12 -2.19 18.41
CA THR A 275 15.41 -0.91 18.60
C THR A 275 14.90 -0.76 20.03
N LYS A 276 14.46 -1.85 20.67
CA LYS A 276 14.05 -1.86 22.08
C LYS A 276 15.20 -1.58 23.05
N GLU A 277 16.42 -2.04 22.74
CA GLU A 277 17.61 -1.80 23.57
C GLU A 277 18.11 -0.36 23.42
N LYS A 278 18.19 0.18 22.20
CA LYS A 278 18.59 1.58 21.96
C LYS A 278 17.66 2.60 22.62
N ILE A 279 16.35 2.34 22.66
CA ILE A 279 15.39 3.24 23.33
C ILE A 279 15.50 3.16 24.86
N LYS A 280 15.87 2.00 25.42
CA LYS A 280 16.20 1.87 26.85
C LYS A 280 17.46 2.63 27.24
N GLU A 281 18.44 2.74 26.34
CA GLU A 281 19.72 3.43 26.60
C GLU A 281 19.71 4.94 26.30
N SER A 282 18.61 5.47 25.74
CA SER A 282 18.49 6.88 25.36
C SER A 282 18.76 7.86 26.53
N PRO A 283 19.59 8.90 26.34
CA PRO A 283 19.92 9.89 27.37
C PRO A 283 18.70 10.57 28.01
N TRP A 284 17.59 10.64 27.27
CA TRP A 284 16.33 11.25 27.73
C TRP A 284 15.67 10.45 28.87
N LYS A 285 15.76 9.11 28.89
CA LYS A 285 15.28 8.29 30.02
C LYS A 285 16.24 8.33 31.21
N LYS A 286 17.56 8.33 30.98
CA LYS A 286 18.56 8.49 32.05
C LYS A 286 18.43 9.83 32.79
N LYS A 287 17.95 10.89 32.12
CA LYS A 287 17.66 12.20 32.74
C LYS A 287 16.43 12.14 33.66
N ILE A 288 15.36 11.46 33.22
CA ILE A 288 14.12 11.27 34.00
C ILE A 288 14.36 10.40 35.25
N GLU A 289 15.21 9.39 35.17
CA GLU A 289 15.59 8.58 36.35
C GLU A 289 16.52 9.34 37.31
N LYS A 290 17.46 10.15 36.79
CA LYS A 290 18.31 11.02 37.62
C LYS A 290 17.52 12.08 38.38
N ASP A 291 16.53 12.71 37.75
CA ASP A 291 15.71 13.73 38.42
C ASP A 291 14.76 13.14 39.46
N LYS A 292 14.28 11.90 39.27
CA LYS A 292 13.55 11.16 40.33
C LYS A 292 14.42 10.78 41.53
N SER A 293 15.71 10.50 41.31
CA SER A 293 16.64 10.16 42.41
C SER A 293 17.12 11.37 43.23
N LYS A 294 16.97 12.60 42.72
CA LYS A 294 17.37 13.84 43.42
C LYS A 294 16.25 14.49 44.25
N GLY A 295 15.01 14.00 44.14
CA GLY A 295 13.84 14.58 44.82
C GLY A 295 13.51 14.01 46.21
N LEU A 296 14.28 13.07 46.75
CA LEU A 296 13.99 12.38 48.03
C LEU A 296 14.97 12.73 49.16
N GLY A 297 15.56 13.93 49.14
CA GLY A 297 16.49 14.38 50.18
C GLY A 297 16.36 15.86 50.44
N ARG A 298 15.26 16.27 51.10
CA ARG A 298 15.12 17.47 51.94
C ARG A 298 13.68 17.52 52.48
N GLY A 299 13.49 16.81 53.59
CA GLY A 299 12.39 16.94 54.52
C GLY A 299 12.98 16.75 55.90
#